data_AF-A0A1U8N901-F1
#
_entry.id   AF-A0A1U8N901-F1
#
_cell.length_a   1.000
_cell.length_b   1.000
_cell.length_c   1.000
_cell.angle_alpha   90.00
_cell.angle_beta   90.00
_cell.angle_gamma   90.00
#
_symmetry.space_group_name_H-M   'P 1'
#
loop_
_entity.id
_entity.type
_entity.pdbx_description
1 polymer ?
#
loop_
_entity_poly.entity_id
_entity_poly.type
_entity_poly.pdbx_seq_one_letter_code
_entity_poly.pdbx_strand_id
1 'polypeptide(L)'
;MDASYSKTVRFRYDPENYNCSSTEKGHLSKFMTKKNYNQKTAIGHKKELSRVFSEDYEVVEKTIFDPRGPDISRWNKLFLVACLISLFVDPLFLYLPQAKKGLCVTVSVPLEIDLTIIRSVVDVFYVLQIFIQFRTAYVAPSSRVFGRGELVIDPSKIASRYLHKDFWLDIIAAQPLPQVLVWSVIPKLNGSSMVPTKNILRLIIIFQYLLRLYLIYPLSSQIIKTTGVVTATAWAGAAYNLMLYMLASHVLGATWYLLSLERQEECWRKVCSLPLLDCRYEYFDCRSVGDPARASWFNASNISSLCDPGSNFYQFGIYATALRIGITSEGFFEKYFYCLWWGLKTLSSLGQGLSTSTYVGEIIFAIIIAILGLVLFALLIGNMQTYLQSTTVRLEEWRIRRTDTEQWMHHRQLPHELRQNVRRYDQYKWVATRGVDEEMILKSLPVDLRRDIKRHLCLDLVRQVPLFDLMDDRMLDAICERLKPCLCTPSTCIVREGDPVNEMLFIVRGYLDSFTTNGGRTGFFNSSRIGPGDFCGEELLTWALDPRPGVVLPSSTRTVKAITEVEAFALVSEDL
;
A
#
# COMPACT_ATOMS: atom_id res chain seq x y z
N MET A 1 7.91 -23.04 -43.65
CA MET A 1 7.61 -21.60 -43.73
C MET A 1 6.12 -21.47 -43.45
N ASP A 2 5.74 -21.33 -42.18
CA ASP A 2 4.36 -20.98 -41.80
C ASP A 2 4.44 -19.73 -40.93
N ALA A 3 4.02 -18.60 -41.49
CA ALA A 3 3.95 -17.33 -40.78
C ALA A 3 2.72 -17.35 -39.86
N SER A 4 2.92 -17.76 -38.61
CA SER A 4 1.93 -17.57 -37.55
C SER A 4 1.70 -16.08 -37.31
N TYR A 5 0.53 -15.57 -37.72
CA TYR A 5 0.09 -14.21 -37.44
C TYR A 5 -0.14 -14.03 -35.93
N SER A 6 0.88 -13.50 -35.25
CA SER A 6 0.81 -13.09 -33.86
C SER A 6 -0.08 -11.85 -33.70
N LYS A 7 -1.18 -11.95 -32.94
CA LYS A 7 -1.97 -10.76 -32.56
C LYS A 7 -1.27 -10.04 -31.40
N THR A 8 -0.79 -8.82 -31.66
CA THR A 8 -0.23 -7.93 -30.63
C THR A 8 -0.87 -6.55 -30.72
N VAL A 9 -1.09 -5.93 -29.56
CA VAL A 9 -1.67 -4.58 -29.49
C VAL A 9 -0.62 -3.64 -28.89
N ARG A 10 -0.35 -2.54 -29.60
CA ARG A 10 0.56 -1.48 -29.14
C ARG A 10 -0.24 -0.40 -28.42
N PHE A 11 0.18 -0.05 -27.22
CA PHE A 11 -0.31 1.13 -26.53
C PHE A 11 0.66 2.29 -26.70
N ARG A 12 0.10 3.46 -27.00
CA ARG A 12 0.73 4.74 -26.74
C ARG A 12 0.08 5.27 -25.46
N TYR A 13 0.89 5.73 -24.51
CA TYR A 13 0.40 6.33 -23.28
C TYR A 13 -0.14 7.71 -23.65
N ASP A 14 -1.46 7.85 -23.70
CA ASP A 14 -2.13 9.16 -23.77
C ASP A 14 -2.62 9.50 -22.35
N PRO A 15 -2.25 10.67 -21.79
CA PRO A 15 -2.80 11.12 -20.51
C PRO A 15 -4.30 11.43 -20.69
N GLU A 16 -5.12 10.91 -19.77
CA GLU A 16 -6.58 10.99 -19.83
C GLU A 16 -7.10 12.44 -19.85
N ASN A 17 -7.93 12.74 -20.85
CA ASN A 17 -8.86 13.87 -20.86
C ASN A 17 -9.99 13.60 -19.87
N TYR A 18 -9.96 14.25 -18.70
CA TYR A 18 -11.14 14.38 -17.85
C TYR A 18 -12.01 15.52 -18.37
N ASN A 19 -13.09 15.19 -19.07
CA ASN A 19 -14.21 16.13 -19.25
C ASN A 19 -14.95 16.27 -17.92
N CYS A 20 -14.70 17.36 -17.21
CA CYS A 20 -15.53 17.78 -16.09
C CYS A 20 -16.71 18.60 -16.64
N SER A 21 -17.90 18.00 -16.70
CA SER A 21 -19.14 18.75 -16.92
C SER A 21 -19.61 19.34 -15.58
N SER A 22 -19.44 20.63 -15.39
CA SER A 22 -20.08 21.38 -14.31
C SER A 22 -21.52 21.74 -14.70
N THR A 23 -22.47 21.22 -13.93
CA THR A 23 -23.84 21.71 -13.86
C THR A 23 -23.90 23.04 -13.11
N GLU A 24 -24.29 24.12 -13.76
CA GLU A 24 -24.80 25.33 -13.10
C GLU A 24 -26.31 25.47 -13.29
N LYS A 25 -27.01 25.67 -12.17
CA LYS A 25 -28.37 26.21 -12.09
C LYS A 25 -28.27 27.74 -12.00
N GLY A 26 -29.06 28.46 -12.79
CA GLY A 26 -29.41 29.86 -12.47
C GLY A 26 -29.79 30.76 -13.65
N HIS A 27 -31.10 30.85 -13.93
CA HIS A 27 -31.84 31.99 -14.51
C HIS A 27 -31.08 33.16 -15.18
N LEU A 28 -31.38 33.47 -16.45
CA LEU A 28 -32.38 34.48 -16.87
C LEU A 28 -32.56 34.53 -18.40
N SER A 29 -33.78 34.87 -18.81
CA SER A 29 -34.40 34.81 -20.14
C SER A 29 -33.94 35.83 -21.18
N LYS A 30 -33.97 35.48 -22.48
CA LYS A 30 -34.98 35.94 -23.48
C LYS A 30 -34.63 35.53 -24.93
N PHE A 31 -35.64 34.99 -25.62
CA PHE A 31 -36.00 35.17 -27.03
C PHE A 31 -34.91 35.13 -28.12
N MET A 32 -34.95 34.13 -29.02
CA MET A 32 -35.60 34.28 -30.33
C MET A 32 -35.58 32.97 -31.15
N THR A 33 -36.49 32.95 -32.12
CA THR A 33 -37.04 31.87 -32.94
C THR A 33 -36.13 31.28 -34.01
N LYS A 34 -36.39 29.99 -34.31
CA LYS A 34 -35.98 29.18 -35.48
C LYS A 34 -35.97 29.95 -36.82
N LYS A 35 -34.90 29.80 -37.60
CA LYS A 35 -34.88 29.15 -38.95
C LYS A 35 -33.46 29.20 -39.56
N ASN A 36 -32.88 28.03 -39.86
CA ASN A 36 -31.72 27.90 -40.73
C ASN A 36 -32.16 27.32 -42.08
N TYR A 37 -31.75 27.98 -43.16
CA TYR A 37 -31.78 27.49 -44.54
C TYR A 37 -30.36 27.05 -44.92
N ASN A 38 -30.21 25.74 -45.16
CA ASN A 38 -29.46 25.04 -46.21
C ASN A 38 -28.07 25.50 -46.72
N GLN A 39 -27.10 24.58 -46.54
CA GLN A 39 -26.40 23.81 -47.61
C GLN A 39 -24.96 24.21 -48.03
N LYS A 40 -24.02 23.26 -47.76
CA LYS A 40 -22.75 22.88 -48.45
C LYS A 40 -21.68 23.97 -48.60
N THR A 41 -20.43 23.84 -48.17
CA THR A 41 -19.35 22.85 -48.43
C THR A 41 -18.22 23.18 -47.42
N ALA A 42 -17.52 22.25 -46.76
CA ALA A 42 -16.45 21.44 -47.31
C ALA A 42 -16.05 20.38 -46.26
N ILE A 43 -16.14 19.10 -46.64
CA ILE A 43 -15.62 17.98 -45.86
C ILE A 43 -14.28 17.61 -46.50
N GLY A 44 -13.19 18.01 -45.85
CA GLY A 44 -11.84 17.61 -46.19
C GLY A 44 -11.00 17.76 -44.93
N HIS A 45 -10.27 16.70 -44.56
CA HIS A 45 -9.32 16.63 -43.43
C HIS A 45 -9.87 16.29 -42.04
N LYS A 46 -10.65 15.21 -41.93
CA LYS A 46 -10.81 14.50 -40.64
C LYS A 46 -10.92 12.98 -40.82
N LYS A 47 -10.05 12.39 -41.64
CA LYS A 47 -10.11 10.94 -41.96
C LYS A 47 -8.79 10.18 -41.96
N GLU A 48 -7.68 10.75 -41.51
CA GLU A 48 -6.43 10.03 -41.36
C GLU A 48 -5.86 10.30 -39.97
N LEU A 49 -6.13 9.42 -39.00
CA LEU A 49 -5.12 8.86 -38.07
C LEU A 49 -5.68 8.01 -36.89
N SER A 50 -6.96 7.65 -36.85
CA SER A 50 -7.50 6.84 -35.72
C SER A 50 -7.96 5.43 -36.08
N ARG A 51 -7.75 4.95 -37.31
CA ARG A 51 -8.49 3.79 -37.84
C ARG A 51 -7.68 2.52 -38.11
N VAL A 52 -6.59 2.26 -37.39
CA VAL A 52 -5.77 1.04 -37.61
C VAL A 52 -5.84 -0.01 -36.49
N PHE A 53 -6.45 0.23 -35.32
CA PHE A 53 -6.37 -0.76 -34.22
C PHE A 53 -7.59 -0.93 -33.29
N SER A 54 -8.72 -0.24 -33.48
CA SER A 54 -9.82 -0.30 -32.49
C SER A 54 -10.72 -1.53 -32.59
N GLU A 55 -10.99 -2.05 -33.80
CA GLU A 55 -11.96 -3.14 -33.99
C GLU A 55 -11.47 -4.50 -33.47
N ASP A 56 -10.15 -4.78 -33.56
CA ASP A 56 -9.55 -5.99 -32.96
C ASP A 56 -9.46 -5.92 -31.44
N TYR A 57 -9.50 -4.71 -30.84
CA TYR A 57 -9.43 -4.52 -29.40
C TYR A 57 -10.78 -4.85 -28.72
N GLU A 58 -11.89 -4.33 -29.24
CA GLU A 58 -13.24 -4.50 -28.67
C GLU A 58 -13.77 -5.94 -28.75
N VAL A 59 -13.34 -6.73 -29.75
CA VAL A 59 -13.74 -8.15 -29.89
C VAL A 59 -12.92 -9.07 -28.98
N VAL A 60 -11.66 -8.73 -28.70
CA VAL A 60 -10.75 -9.52 -27.85
C VAL A 60 -10.98 -9.24 -26.35
N GLU A 61 -11.43 -8.03 -26.01
CA GLU A 61 -11.75 -7.58 -24.64
C GLU A 61 -12.74 -8.53 -23.90
N LYS A 62 -13.57 -9.28 -24.62
CA LYS A 62 -14.55 -10.21 -24.02
C LYS A 62 -13.98 -11.54 -23.54
N THR A 63 -12.74 -11.91 -23.89
CA THR A 63 -12.19 -13.25 -23.57
C THR A 63 -10.84 -13.26 -22.87
N ILE A 64 -10.13 -12.14 -22.86
CA ILE A 64 -8.79 -12.01 -22.29
C ILE A 64 -8.76 -10.78 -21.39
N PHE A 65 -8.25 -10.97 -20.19
CA PHE A 65 -8.16 -9.92 -19.19
C PHE A 65 -6.90 -9.07 -19.38
N ASP A 66 -7.06 -7.76 -19.29
CA ASP A 66 -5.94 -6.83 -19.16
C ASP A 66 -5.33 -6.96 -17.75
N PRO A 67 -4.02 -7.25 -17.61
CA PRO A 67 -3.34 -7.30 -16.31
C PRO A 67 -3.39 -5.99 -15.52
N ARG A 68 -3.69 -4.85 -16.15
CA ARG A 68 -3.86 -3.54 -15.51
C ARG A 68 -5.33 -3.16 -15.30
N GLY A 69 -6.25 -3.99 -15.78
CA GLY A 69 -7.68 -3.76 -15.66
C GLY A 69 -8.16 -3.77 -14.21
N PRO A 70 -9.28 -3.08 -13.90
CA PRO A 70 -9.83 -3.01 -12.55
C PRO A 70 -10.29 -4.38 -12.03
N ASP A 71 -10.71 -5.28 -12.93
CA ASP A 71 -11.20 -6.61 -12.54
C ASP A 71 -10.07 -7.53 -12.09
N ILE A 72 -8.93 -7.55 -12.79
CA ILE A 72 -7.72 -8.28 -12.36
C ILE A 72 -7.14 -7.67 -11.08
N SER A 73 -7.15 -6.35 -10.94
CA SER A 73 -6.71 -5.70 -9.69
C SER A 73 -7.57 -6.11 -8.49
N ARG A 74 -8.90 -6.14 -8.66
CA ARG A 74 -9.83 -6.62 -7.62
C ARG A 74 -9.64 -8.11 -7.32
N TRP A 75 -9.49 -8.94 -8.35
CA TRP A 75 -9.25 -10.37 -8.20
C TRP A 75 -7.94 -10.66 -7.48
N ASN A 76 -6.83 -10.00 -7.85
CA ASN A 76 -5.54 -10.19 -7.19
C ASN A 76 -5.58 -9.83 -5.70
N LYS A 77 -6.34 -8.81 -5.31
CA LYS A 77 -6.57 -8.46 -3.90
C LYS A 77 -7.39 -9.52 -3.17
N LEU A 78 -8.46 -10.02 -3.80
CA LEU A 78 -9.30 -11.08 -3.26
C LEU A 78 -8.50 -12.39 -3.09
N PHE A 79 -7.70 -12.74 -4.10
CA PHE A 79 -6.83 -13.91 -4.08
C PHE A 79 -5.74 -13.78 -3.01
N LEU A 80 -5.16 -12.59 -2.80
CA LEU A 80 -4.23 -12.34 -1.70
C LEU A 80 -4.87 -12.63 -0.34
N VAL A 81 -6.12 -12.19 -0.12
CA VAL A 81 -6.86 -12.51 1.10
C VAL A 81 -7.08 -14.02 1.24
N ALA A 82 -7.45 -14.70 0.16
CA ALA A 82 -7.61 -16.16 0.17
C ALA A 82 -6.29 -16.88 0.52
N CYS A 83 -5.15 -16.43 -0.01
CA CYS A 83 -3.83 -16.95 0.33
C CYS A 83 -3.52 -16.76 1.83
N LEU A 84 -3.82 -15.60 2.41
CA LEU A 84 -3.61 -15.34 3.83
C LEU A 84 -4.49 -16.23 4.71
N ILE A 85 -5.75 -16.46 4.32
CA ILE A 85 -6.64 -17.41 4.99
C ILE A 85 -6.06 -18.83 4.90
N SER A 86 -5.56 -19.24 3.72
CA SER A 86 -4.91 -20.55 3.56
C SER A 86 -3.76 -20.72 4.55
N LEU A 87 -2.86 -19.74 4.63
CA LEU A 87 -1.71 -19.80 5.51
C LEU A 87 -2.11 -19.87 6.99
N PHE A 88 -3.24 -19.25 7.37
CA PHE A 88 -3.76 -19.37 8.72
C PHE A 88 -4.35 -20.77 9.02
N VAL A 89 -5.05 -21.35 8.05
CA VAL A 89 -5.75 -22.64 8.19
C VAL A 89 -4.78 -23.82 8.15
N ASP A 90 -3.73 -23.78 7.33
CA ASP A 90 -2.82 -24.93 7.14
C ASP A 90 -2.19 -25.44 8.46
N PRO A 91 -1.65 -24.60 9.37
CA PRO A 91 -1.11 -25.06 10.65
C PRO A 91 -2.16 -25.62 11.60
N LEU A 92 -3.45 -25.32 11.41
CA LEU A 92 -4.51 -25.84 12.27
C LEU A 92 -4.64 -27.36 12.19
N PHE A 93 -4.27 -27.97 11.05
CA PHE A 93 -4.22 -29.42 10.89
C PHE A 93 -3.23 -30.10 11.84
N LEU A 94 -2.21 -29.39 12.35
CA LEU A 94 -1.26 -29.93 13.33
C LEU A 94 -1.90 -30.15 14.72
N TYR A 95 -3.08 -29.57 14.96
CA TYR A 95 -3.85 -29.76 16.19
C TYR A 95 -4.84 -30.94 16.15
N LEU A 96 -4.93 -31.66 15.02
CA LEU A 96 -5.81 -32.82 14.87
C LEU A 96 -5.55 -33.95 15.88
N PRO A 97 -4.29 -34.41 16.09
CA PRO A 97 -4.01 -35.42 17.10
C PRO A 97 -4.17 -34.81 18.50
N GLN A 98 -4.81 -35.55 19.40
CA GLN A 98 -5.01 -35.17 20.79
C GLN A 98 -4.73 -36.36 21.70
N ALA A 99 -4.01 -36.12 22.80
CA ALA A 99 -3.83 -37.13 23.84
C ALA A 99 -5.06 -37.14 24.76
N LYS A 100 -5.57 -38.33 25.09
CA LYS A 100 -6.63 -38.48 26.11
C LYS A 100 -6.02 -38.89 27.44
N LYS A 101 -6.77 -38.65 28.53
CA LYS A 101 -6.39 -39.04 29.91
C LYS A 101 -6.00 -40.52 30.05
N GLY A 102 -6.54 -41.39 29.19
CA GLY A 102 -6.17 -42.80 29.13
C GLY A 102 -4.79 -43.10 28.53
N LEU A 103 -3.91 -42.11 28.31
CA LEU A 103 -2.59 -42.25 27.64
C LEU A 103 -2.70 -42.95 26.28
N CYS A 104 -3.58 -42.41 25.46
CA CYS A 104 -3.78 -42.80 24.07
C CYS A 104 -3.97 -41.55 23.21
N VAL A 105 -3.73 -41.66 21.91
CA VAL A 105 -3.92 -40.59 20.94
C VAL A 105 -5.12 -40.90 20.06
N THR A 106 -5.92 -39.88 19.79
CA THR A 106 -7.03 -39.93 18.86
C THR A 106 -7.05 -38.68 17.99
N VAL A 107 -7.80 -38.71 16.89
CA VAL A 107 -8.01 -37.57 16.00
C VAL A 107 -9.37 -36.95 16.30
N SER A 108 -9.43 -35.63 16.43
CA SER A 108 -10.68 -34.92 16.65
C SER A 108 -11.50 -34.81 15.37
N VAL A 109 -12.51 -35.66 15.23
CA VAL A 109 -13.41 -35.70 14.05
C VAL A 109 -14.13 -34.37 13.77
N PRO A 110 -14.66 -33.62 14.77
CA PRO A 110 -15.31 -32.34 14.49
C PRO A 110 -14.35 -31.32 13.87
N LEU A 111 -13.14 -31.21 14.43
CA LEU A 111 -12.10 -30.31 13.93
C LEU A 111 -11.62 -30.72 12.54
N GLU A 112 -11.52 -32.02 12.28
CA GLU A 112 -11.16 -32.59 10.98
C GLU A 112 -12.14 -32.17 9.88
N ILE A 113 -13.45 -32.25 10.16
CA ILE A 113 -14.50 -31.85 9.23
C ILE A 113 -14.44 -30.34 8.97
N ASP A 114 -14.41 -29.53 10.02
CA ASP A 114 -14.42 -28.06 9.91
C ASP A 114 -13.21 -27.56 9.11
N LEU A 115 -12.01 -28.04 9.43
CA LEU A 115 -10.79 -27.65 8.71
C LEU A 115 -10.81 -28.10 7.25
N THR A 116 -11.34 -29.30 6.97
CA THR A 116 -11.46 -29.79 5.59
C THR A 116 -12.39 -28.90 4.77
N ILE A 117 -13.56 -28.51 5.32
CA ILE A 117 -14.53 -27.65 4.63
C ILE A 117 -13.90 -26.29 4.31
N ILE A 118 -13.35 -25.61 5.32
CA ILE A 118 -12.74 -24.28 5.14
C ILE A 118 -11.61 -24.37 4.11
N ARG A 119 -10.76 -25.39 4.22
CA ARG A 119 -9.62 -25.57 3.33
C ARG A 119 -10.05 -25.83 1.88
N SER A 120 -11.07 -26.67 1.66
CA SER A 120 -11.63 -26.94 0.34
C SER A 120 -12.23 -25.69 -0.32
N VAL A 121 -12.86 -24.80 0.45
CA VAL A 121 -13.35 -23.50 -0.08
C VAL A 121 -12.17 -22.64 -0.57
N VAL A 122 -11.07 -22.61 0.19
CA VAL A 122 -9.87 -21.86 -0.20
C VAL A 122 -9.18 -22.47 -1.43
N ASP A 123 -9.16 -23.79 -1.57
CA ASP A 123 -8.62 -24.47 -2.77
C ASP A 123 -9.32 -24.05 -4.07
N VAL A 124 -10.62 -23.75 -4.03
CA VAL A 124 -11.36 -23.24 -5.19
C VAL A 124 -10.73 -21.94 -5.72
N PHE A 125 -10.28 -21.04 -4.84
CA PHE A 125 -9.63 -19.80 -5.26
C PHE A 125 -8.30 -20.05 -5.99
N TYR A 126 -7.52 -21.05 -5.58
CA TYR A 126 -6.29 -21.43 -6.28
C TYR A 126 -6.57 -22.01 -7.67
N VAL A 127 -7.63 -22.83 -7.82
CA VAL A 127 -8.05 -23.34 -9.12
C VAL A 127 -8.55 -22.21 -10.03
N LEU A 128 -9.34 -21.28 -9.50
CA LEU A 128 -9.80 -20.10 -10.25
C LEU A 128 -8.64 -19.20 -10.66
N GLN A 129 -7.62 -19.05 -9.81
CA GLN A 129 -6.41 -18.30 -10.15
C GLN A 129 -5.69 -18.90 -11.36
N ILE A 130 -5.52 -20.22 -11.41
CA ILE A 130 -4.91 -20.91 -12.56
C ILE A 130 -5.70 -20.59 -13.83
N PHE A 131 -7.03 -20.67 -13.79
CA PHE A 131 -7.89 -20.33 -14.94
C PHE A 131 -7.71 -18.87 -15.39
N ILE A 132 -7.65 -17.93 -14.44
CA ILE A 132 -7.47 -16.51 -14.73
C ILE A 132 -6.08 -16.24 -15.33
N GLN A 133 -5.03 -16.92 -14.88
CA GLN A 133 -3.68 -16.77 -15.46
C GLN A 133 -3.62 -17.22 -16.92
N PHE A 134 -4.32 -18.29 -17.30
CA PHE A 134 -4.46 -18.68 -18.72
C PHE A 134 -5.20 -17.64 -19.57
N ARG A 135 -5.97 -16.75 -18.94
CA ARG A 135 -6.77 -15.71 -19.60
C ARG A 135 -6.23 -14.30 -19.42
N THR A 136 -5.09 -14.12 -18.75
CA THR A 136 -4.53 -12.79 -18.49
C THR A 136 -3.42 -12.48 -19.50
N ALA A 137 -3.55 -11.35 -20.19
CA ALA A 137 -2.54 -10.88 -21.13
C ALA A 137 -1.24 -10.49 -20.41
N TYR A 138 -0.13 -10.43 -21.15
CA TYR A 138 1.15 -10.00 -20.58
C TYR A 138 1.85 -8.94 -21.43
N VAL A 139 2.66 -8.10 -20.78
CA VAL A 139 3.52 -7.13 -21.48
C VAL A 139 4.84 -7.81 -21.89
N ALA A 140 5.18 -7.74 -23.18
CA ALA A 140 6.39 -8.35 -23.72
C ALA A 140 7.66 -7.74 -23.09
N PRO A 141 8.61 -8.55 -22.56
CA PRO A 141 9.82 -8.02 -21.90
C PRO A 141 10.68 -7.13 -22.79
N SER A 142 10.85 -7.50 -24.06
CA SER A 142 11.61 -6.74 -25.07
C SER A 142 11.05 -5.34 -25.33
N SER A 143 9.75 -5.16 -25.11
CA SER A 143 9.05 -3.88 -25.32
C SER A 143 9.22 -2.90 -24.14
N ARG A 144 9.73 -3.36 -22.98
CA ARG A 144 9.88 -2.53 -21.77
C ARG A 144 11.00 -1.48 -21.85
N VAL A 145 11.95 -1.63 -22.76
CA VAL A 145 13.20 -0.84 -22.81
C VAL A 145 12.99 0.62 -23.25
N PHE A 146 11.88 0.94 -23.91
CA PHE A 146 11.57 2.30 -24.40
C PHE A 146 10.21 2.84 -23.90
N GLY A 147 9.69 2.33 -22.78
CA GLY A 147 8.36 2.71 -22.28
C GLY A 147 7.18 2.26 -23.15
N ARG A 148 7.44 1.64 -24.31
CA ARG A 148 6.42 1.09 -25.22
C ARG A 148 6.12 -0.36 -24.87
N GLY A 149 5.33 -0.59 -23.82
CA GLY A 149 4.83 -1.94 -23.52
C GLY A 149 3.88 -2.43 -24.61
N GLU A 150 4.23 -3.50 -25.30
CA GLU A 150 3.33 -4.21 -26.22
C GLU A 150 2.61 -5.32 -25.45
N LEU A 151 1.28 -5.30 -25.50
CA LEU A 151 0.44 -6.29 -24.84
C LEU A 151 0.24 -7.46 -25.80
N VAL A 152 0.65 -8.65 -25.34
CA VAL A 152 0.44 -9.89 -26.07
C VAL A 152 -0.90 -10.47 -25.61
N ILE A 153 -1.84 -10.53 -26.55
CA ILE A 153 -3.21 -11.01 -26.37
C ILE A 153 -3.46 -12.37 -27.04
N ASP A 154 -2.43 -12.99 -27.62
CA ASP A 154 -2.58 -14.29 -28.28
C ASP A 154 -2.72 -15.43 -27.23
N PRO A 155 -3.86 -16.16 -27.17
CA PRO A 155 -4.09 -17.22 -26.18
C PRO A 155 -3.01 -18.31 -26.20
N SER A 156 -2.49 -18.67 -27.38
CA SER A 156 -1.47 -19.72 -27.49
C SER A 156 -0.16 -19.28 -26.84
N LYS A 157 0.20 -18.01 -26.98
CA LYS A 157 1.43 -17.44 -26.39
C LYS A 157 1.29 -17.24 -24.89
N ILE A 158 0.11 -16.82 -24.43
CA ILE A 158 -0.22 -16.71 -23.01
C ILE A 158 -0.10 -18.09 -22.34
N ALA A 159 -0.77 -19.11 -22.90
CA ALA A 159 -0.75 -20.46 -22.36
C ALA A 159 0.66 -21.06 -22.33
N SER A 160 1.41 -20.96 -23.44
CA SER A 160 2.79 -21.46 -23.52
C SER A 160 3.71 -20.79 -22.49
N ARG A 161 3.62 -19.47 -22.35
CA ARG A 161 4.42 -18.74 -21.37
C ARG A 161 4.08 -19.13 -19.93
N TYR A 162 2.79 -19.27 -19.61
CA TYR A 162 2.35 -19.64 -18.27
C TYR A 162 2.77 -21.07 -17.91
N LEU A 163 2.60 -22.02 -18.83
CA LEU A 163 3.02 -23.42 -18.68
C LEU A 163 4.52 -23.59 -18.39
N HIS A 164 5.37 -22.74 -18.98
CA HIS A 164 6.82 -22.80 -18.77
C HIS A 164 7.34 -22.10 -17.52
N LYS A 165 6.53 -21.26 -16.86
CA LYS A 165 6.97 -20.46 -15.70
C LYS A 165 6.24 -20.82 -14.43
N ASP A 166 5.01 -20.32 -14.28
CA ASP A 166 4.35 -20.23 -12.98
C ASP A 166 3.32 -21.37 -12.76
N PHE A 167 2.85 -21.99 -13.86
CA PHE A 167 1.82 -23.04 -13.83
C PHE A 167 2.13 -24.19 -12.86
N TRP A 168 3.36 -24.71 -12.88
CA TRP A 168 3.74 -25.85 -12.03
C TRP A 168 3.75 -25.51 -10.54
N LEU A 169 4.04 -24.26 -10.18
CA LEU A 169 3.99 -23.84 -8.78
C LEU A 169 2.53 -23.66 -8.34
N ASP A 170 1.71 -23.04 -9.17
CA ASP A 170 0.29 -22.83 -8.89
C ASP A 170 -0.47 -24.15 -8.76
N ILE A 171 -0.23 -25.13 -9.65
CA ILE A 171 -0.91 -26.44 -9.61
C ILE A 171 -0.52 -27.25 -8.37
N ILE A 172 0.76 -27.21 -7.95
CA ILE A 172 1.22 -27.91 -6.73
C ILE A 172 0.62 -27.23 -5.49
N ALA A 173 0.54 -25.90 -5.47
CA ALA A 173 -0.07 -25.15 -4.36
C ALA A 173 -1.59 -25.39 -4.26
N ALA A 174 -2.26 -25.63 -5.39
CA ALA A 174 -3.69 -25.92 -5.46
C ALA A 174 -4.06 -27.36 -5.04
N GLN A 175 -3.09 -28.26 -4.83
CA GLN A 175 -3.40 -29.65 -4.45
C GLN A 175 -3.94 -29.73 -3.01
N PRO A 176 -5.03 -30.47 -2.76
CA PRO A 176 -5.58 -30.68 -1.41
C PRO A 176 -4.83 -31.82 -0.66
N LEU A 177 -3.49 -31.76 -0.60
CA LEU A 177 -2.68 -32.83 -0.01
C LEU A 177 -3.02 -33.14 1.46
N PRO A 178 -3.25 -32.14 2.35
CA PRO A 178 -3.65 -32.39 3.72
C PRO A 178 -4.98 -33.15 3.81
N GLN A 179 -5.98 -32.77 3.00
CA GLN A 179 -7.29 -33.42 2.99
C GLN A 179 -7.21 -34.86 2.48
N VAL A 180 -6.46 -35.12 1.41
CA VAL A 180 -6.25 -36.48 0.88
C VAL A 180 -5.61 -37.36 1.95
N LEU A 181 -4.57 -36.86 2.63
CA LEU A 181 -3.87 -37.64 3.65
C LEU A 181 -4.77 -37.95 4.85
N VAL A 182 -5.50 -36.95 5.33
CA VAL A 182 -6.41 -37.04 6.47
C VAL A 182 -7.55 -38.04 6.21
N TRP A 183 -8.20 -37.99 5.05
CA TRP A 183 -9.37 -38.84 4.77
C TRP A 183 -9.04 -40.20 4.15
N SER A 184 -7.95 -40.29 3.37
CA SER A 184 -7.66 -41.51 2.59
C SER A 184 -6.58 -42.40 3.21
N VAL A 185 -5.65 -41.82 3.97
CA VAL A 185 -4.44 -42.52 4.44
C VAL A 185 -4.51 -42.77 5.94
N ILE A 186 -4.74 -41.74 6.77
CA ILE A 186 -4.77 -41.86 8.24
C ILE A 186 -5.75 -42.95 8.73
N PRO A 187 -6.98 -43.08 8.20
CA PRO A 187 -7.93 -44.08 8.69
C PRO A 187 -7.52 -45.53 8.39
N LYS A 188 -6.64 -45.75 7.41
CA LYS A 188 -6.21 -47.08 6.93
C LYS A 188 -4.93 -47.61 7.61
N LEU A 189 -4.32 -46.82 8.49
CA LEU A 189 -3.05 -47.17 9.13
C LEU A 189 -3.25 -47.72 10.53
N ASN A 190 -2.60 -48.86 10.82
CA ASN A 190 -2.58 -49.47 12.16
C ASN A 190 -1.45 -48.88 13.04
N GLY A 191 -1.60 -48.97 14.36
CA GLY A 191 -0.89 -48.17 15.37
C GLY A 191 0.65 -48.07 15.30
N SER A 192 1.36 -49.06 14.74
CA SER A 192 2.83 -48.99 14.56
C SER A 192 3.27 -48.05 13.44
N SER A 193 2.46 -47.93 12.37
CA SER A 193 2.72 -47.08 11.18
C SER A 193 2.27 -45.62 11.33
N MET A 194 1.66 -45.25 12.47
CA MET A 194 1.14 -43.89 12.69
C MET A 194 2.22 -42.82 12.84
N VAL A 195 3.38 -43.12 13.43
CA VAL A 195 4.47 -42.14 13.64
C VAL A 195 5.14 -41.68 12.34
N PRO A 196 5.60 -42.56 11.44
CA PRO A 196 6.11 -42.11 10.14
C PRO A 196 5.06 -41.32 9.35
N THR A 197 3.77 -41.67 9.49
CA THR A 197 2.66 -40.95 8.82
C THR A 197 2.42 -39.55 9.39
N LYS A 198 2.48 -39.36 10.72
CA LYS A 198 2.38 -38.03 11.36
C LYS A 198 3.52 -37.11 10.92
N ASN A 199 4.74 -37.66 10.82
CA ASN A 199 5.89 -36.94 10.28
C ASN A 199 5.69 -36.53 8.81
N ILE A 200 5.15 -37.43 7.98
CA ILE A 200 4.82 -37.13 6.57
C ILE A 200 3.73 -36.05 6.48
N LEU A 201 2.67 -36.12 7.28
CA LEU A 201 1.61 -35.10 7.36
C LEU A 201 2.20 -33.73 7.68
N ARG A 202 3.04 -33.64 8.72
CA ARG A 202 3.71 -32.39 9.09
C ARG A 202 4.56 -31.84 7.96
N LEU A 203 5.38 -32.69 7.31
CA LEU A 203 6.23 -32.27 6.19
C LEU A 203 5.41 -31.75 5.01
N ILE A 204 4.31 -32.42 4.68
CA ILE A 204 3.40 -31.97 3.61
C ILE A 204 2.77 -30.61 3.95
N ILE A 205 2.28 -30.43 5.19
CA ILE A 205 1.70 -29.15 5.63
C ILE A 205 2.74 -28.03 5.54
N ILE A 206 3.95 -28.25 6.07
CA ILE A 206 5.02 -27.25 6.03
C ILE A 206 5.43 -26.94 4.59
N PHE A 207 5.58 -27.95 3.74
CA PHE A 207 5.93 -27.77 2.33
C PHE A 207 4.88 -26.93 1.60
N GLN A 208 3.60 -27.26 1.75
CA GLN A 208 2.52 -26.48 1.15
C GLN A 208 2.45 -25.06 1.68
N TYR A 209 2.63 -24.88 2.99
CA TYR A 209 2.67 -23.57 3.62
C TYR A 209 3.78 -22.69 3.02
N LEU A 210 5.01 -23.22 2.90
CA LEU A 210 6.13 -22.50 2.31
C LEU A 210 5.90 -22.16 0.83
N LEU A 211 5.32 -23.10 0.07
CA LEU A 211 4.97 -22.88 -1.33
C LEU A 211 3.93 -21.76 -1.48
N ARG A 212 2.87 -21.75 -0.66
CA ARG A 212 1.85 -20.70 -0.69
C ARG A 212 2.40 -19.35 -0.23
N LEU A 213 3.28 -19.34 0.77
CA LEU A 213 3.98 -18.14 1.21
C LEU A 213 4.84 -17.56 0.08
N TYR A 214 5.53 -18.42 -0.67
CA TYR A 214 6.32 -18.01 -1.84
C TYR A 214 5.43 -17.36 -2.92
N LEU A 215 4.24 -17.89 -3.19
CA LEU A 215 3.30 -17.33 -4.19
C LEU A 215 2.78 -15.92 -3.84
N ILE A 216 2.80 -15.52 -2.57
CA ILE A 216 2.44 -14.15 -2.16
C ILE A 216 3.45 -13.12 -2.68
N TYR A 217 4.73 -13.47 -2.84
CA TYR A 217 5.75 -12.55 -3.31
C TYR A 217 5.52 -12.01 -4.74
N PRO A 218 5.34 -12.84 -5.78
CA PRO A 218 5.06 -12.34 -7.13
C PRO A 218 3.71 -11.61 -7.19
N LEU A 219 2.69 -12.08 -6.46
CA LEU A 219 1.38 -11.45 -6.39
C LEU A 219 1.46 -10.04 -5.80
N SER A 220 2.12 -9.88 -4.65
CA SER A 220 2.33 -8.57 -4.02
C SER A 220 3.17 -7.64 -4.89
N SER A 221 4.20 -8.16 -5.58
CA SER A 221 4.97 -7.39 -6.58
C SER A 221 4.09 -6.87 -7.72
N GLN A 222 3.16 -7.68 -8.22
CA GLN A 222 2.22 -7.27 -9.27
C GLN A 222 1.28 -6.18 -8.76
N ILE A 223 0.72 -6.33 -7.56
CA ILE A 223 -0.14 -5.32 -6.93
C ILE A 223 0.64 -4.01 -6.80
N ILE A 224 1.83 -4.01 -6.19
CA ILE A 224 2.68 -2.81 -6.02
C ILE A 224 2.97 -2.13 -7.37
N LYS A 225 3.29 -2.89 -8.42
CA LYS A 225 3.55 -2.31 -9.75
C LYS A 225 2.33 -1.64 -10.36
N THR A 226 1.12 -2.10 -10.03
CA THR A 226 -0.13 -1.52 -10.56
C THR A 226 -0.67 -0.37 -9.73
N THR A 227 -0.60 -0.46 -8.39
CA THR A 227 -1.21 0.51 -7.47
C THR A 227 -0.20 1.40 -6.75
N GLY A 228 1.11 1.21 -6.96
CA GLY A 228 2.21 1.89 -6.26
C GLY A 228 2.42 1.38 -4.83
N VAL A 229 1.37 0.90 -4.17
CA VAL A 229 1.36 0.40 -2.78
C VAL A 229 0.58 -0.90 -2.66
N VAL A 230 1.00 -1.81 -1.78
CA VAL A 230 0.23 -3.04 -1.45
C VAL A 230 -1.10 -2.68 -0.79
N THR A 231 -1.09 -1.68 0.09
CA THR A 231 -2.24 -1.25 0.89
C THR A 231 -2.53 0.22 0.67
N ALA A 232 -3.82 0.59 0.65
CA ALA A 232 -4.24 1.96 0.37
C ALA A 232 -3.81 2.98 1.45
N THR A 233 -3.56 2.51 2.68
CA THR A 233 -3.17 3.35 3.81
C THR A 233 -1.93 2.80 4.53
N ALA A 234 -1.16 3.70 5.17
CA ALA A 234 -0.02 3.32 6.00
C ALA A 234 -0.42 2.37 7.16
N TRP A 235 -1.59 2.62 7.78
CA TRP A 235 -2.13 1.76 8.84
C TRP A 235 -2.48 0.35 8.36
N ALA A 236 -3.01 0.21 7.14
CA ALA A 236 -3.24 -1.11 6.56
C ALA A 236 -1.91 -1.84 6.28
N GLY A 237 -0.85 -1.12 5.90
CA GLY A 237 0.50 -1.69 5.75
C GLY A 237 1.10 -2.15 7.09
N ALA A 238 0.87 -1.38 8.15
CA ALA A 238 1.25 -1.75 9.52
C ALA A 238 0.51 -3.02 10.00
N ALA A 239 -0.81 -3.05 9.83
CA ALA A 239 -1.63 -4.21 10.18
C ALA A 239 -1.23 -5.47 9.39
N TYR A 240 -0.90 -5.32 8.10
CA TYR A 240 -0.42 -6.43 7.27
C TYR A 240 0.88 -7.04 7.81
N ASN A 241 1.86 -6.22 8.17
CA ASN A 241 3.13 -6.71 8.74
C ASN A 241 2.94 -7.35 10.12
N LEU A 242 2.07 -6.77 10.97
CA LEU A 242 1.73 -7.36 12.27
C LEU A 242 1.04 -8.72 12.10
N MET A 243 0.12 -8.85 11.14
CA MET A 243 -0.55 -10.10 10.82
C MET A 243 0.46 -11.17 10.36
N LEU A 244 1.44 -10.84 9.52
CA LEU A 244 2.50 -11.79 9.13
C LEU A 244 3.33 -12.26 10.33
N TYR A 245 3.61 -11.36 11.28
CA TYR A 245 4.29 -11.70 12.52
C TYR A 245 3.46 -12.66 13.40
N MET A 246 2.16 -12.37 13.56
CA MET A 246 1.22 -13.25 14.28
C MET A 246 1.05 -14.61 13.59
N LEU A 247 1.11 -14.65 12.26
CA LEU A 247 1.04 -15.88 11.50
C LEU A 247 2.29 -16.75 11.73
N ALA A 248 3.47 -16.15 11.80
CA ALA A 248 4.69 -16.87 12.16
C ALA A 248 4.60 -17.46 13.58
N SER A 249 4.08 -16.70 14.55
CA SER A 249 3.88 -17.21 15.92
C SER A 249 2.85 -18.34 15.97
N HIS A 250 1.79 -18.26 15.17
CA HIS A 250 0.79 -19.32 15.02
C HIS A 250 1.41 -20.63 14.51
N VAL A 251 2.23 -20.57 13.44
CA VAL A 251 2.95 -21.74 12.89
C VAL A 251 3.89 -22.35 13.93
N LEU A 252 4.67 -21.53 14.64
CA LEU A 252 5.59 -22.00 15.67
C LEU A 252 4.86 -22.68 16.83
N GLY A 253 3.76 -22.08 17.31
CA GLY A 253 2.92 -22.64 18.35
C GLY A 253 2.29 -23.98 17.97
N ALA A 254 1.75 -24.08 16.75
CA ALA A 254 1.16 -25.31 16.23
C ALA A 254 2.21 -26.43 16.05
N THR A 255 3.41 -26.07 15.58
CA THR A 255 4.52 -27.01 15.45
C THR A 255 4.99 -27.50 16.81
N TRP A 256 5.12 -26.60 17.80
CA TRP A 256 5.48 -26.95 19.17
C TRP A 256 4.44 -27.87 19.82
N TYR A 257 3.14 -27.66 19.58
CA TYR A 257 2.09 -28.56 20.05
C TYR A 257 2.28 -29.98 19.53
N LEU A 258 2.43 -30.14 18.21
CA LEU A 258 2.58 -31.45 17.60
C LEU A 258 3.88 -32.14 18.07
N LEU A 259 4.98 -31.40 18.17
CA LEU A 259 6.24 -31.92 18.70
C LEU A 259 6.10 -32.32 20.18
N SER A 260 5.31 -31.60 20.98
CA SER A 260 5.01 -31.97 22.37
C SER A 260 4.30 -33.32 22.45
N LEU A 261 3.32 -33.57 21.56
CA LEU A 261 2.64 -34.85 21.45
C LEU A 261 3.57 -35.98 20.99
N GLU A 262 4.41 -35.72 19.99
CA GLU A 262 5.40 -36.70 19.51
C GLU A 262 6.39 -37.10 20.62
N ARG A 263 6.87 -36.14 21.41
CA ARG A 263 7.73 -36.39 22.57
C ARG A 263 7.02 -37.17 23.67
N GLN A 264 5.73 -36.90 23.89
CA GLN A 264 4.89 -37.67 24.80
C GLN A 264 4.78 -39.14 24.33
N GLU A 265 4.51 -39.38 23.05
CA GLU A 265 4.45 -40.73 22.47
C GLU A 265 5.81 -41.46 22.47
N GLU A 266 6.91 -40.75 22.24
CA GLU A 266 8.26 -41.32 22.34
C GLU A 266 8.56 -41.82 23.76
N CYS A 267 8.15 -41.08 24.79
CA CYS A 267 8.27 -41.57 26.17
C CYS A 267 7.46 -42.85 26.37
N TRP A 268 6.22 -42.89 25.88
CA TRP A 268 5.37 -44.07 25.98
C TRP A 268 5.98 -45.28 25.28
N ARG A 269 6.55 -45.08 24.09
CA ARG A 269 7.27 -46.11 23.34
C ARG A 269 8.52 -46.60 24.07
N LYS A 270 9.22 -45.71 24.78
CA LYS A 270 10.36 -46.09 25.62
C LYS A 270 9.93 -47.01 26.76
N VAL A 271 8.83 -46.73 27.44
CA VAL A 271 8.25 -47.64 28.47
C VAL A 271 7.84 -48.97 27.84
N CYS A 272 7.19 -48.93 26.68
CA CYS A 272 6.77 -50.12 25.93
C CYS A 272 7.92 -51.03 25.51
N SER A 273 9.12 -50.46 25.28
CA SER A 273 10.32 -51.21 24.90
C SER A 273 11.03 -51.91 26.06
N LEU A 274 10.53 -51.77 27.30
CA LEU A 274 11.13 -52.43 28.46
C LEU A 274 10.91 -53.95 28.40
N PRO A 275 11.94 -54.79 28.64
CA PRO A 275 11.88 -56.24 28.41
C PRO A 275 10.81 -57.00 29.22
N LEU A 276 10.35 -56.41 30.32
CA LEU A 276 9.42 -57.03 31.28
C LEU A 276 7.94 -56.82 30.93
N LEU A 277 7.64 -56.09 29.85
CA LEU A 277 6.28 -55.70 29.48
C LEU A 277 5.92 -56.27 28.10
N ASP A 278 4.87 -57.09 28.03
CA ASP A 278 4.26 -57.50 26.75
C ASP A 278 3.42 -56.34 26.20
N CYS A 279 4.08 -55.45 25.45
CA CYS A 279 3.51 -54.22 24.96
C CYS A 279 3.34 -54.22 23.44
N ARG A 280 2.15 -53.82 22.97
CA ARG A 280 1.86 -53.61 21.55
C ARG A 280 1.67 -52.13 21.26
N TYR A 281 2.25 -51.62 20.17
CA TYR A 281 2.12 -50.20 19.81
C TYR A 281 0.67 -49.75 19.56
N GLU A 282 -0.24 -50.68 19.25
CA GLU A 282 -1.68 -50.44 19.12
C GLU A 282 -2.33 -49.94 20.43
N TYR A 283 -1.71 -50.22 21.59
CA TYR A 283 -2.18 -49.75 22.90
C TYR A 283 -2.18 -48.22 23.04
N PHE A 284 -1.46 -47.50 22.17
CA PHE A 284 -1.42 -46.05 22.11
C PHE A 284 -2.54 -45.42 21.28
N ASP A 285 -3.32 -46.21 20.53
CA ASP A 285 -4.53 -45.74 19.86
C ASP A 285 -5.71 -45.78 20.83
N CYS A 286 -6.51 -44.71 20.91
CA CYS A 286 -7.69 -44.72 21.78
C CYS A 286 -8.75 -45.77 21.39
N ARG A 287 -8.70 -46.32 20.17
CA ARG A 287 -9.56 -47.45 19.77
C ARG A 287 -9.29 -48.73 20.57
N SER A 288 -8.06 -48.92 21.08
CA SER A 288 -7.69 -50.11 21.87
C SER A 288 -8.00 -49.97 23.36
N VAL A 289 -8.59 -48.86 23.82
CA VAL A 289 -8.90 -48.62 25.24
C VAL A 289 -9.79 -49.71 25.85
N GLY A 290 -10.67 -50.33 25.05
CA GLY A 290 -11.53 -51.43 25.48
C GLY A 290 -10.86 -52.80 25.53
N ASP A 291 -9.60 -52.94 25.09
CA ASP A 291 -8.88 -54.22 25.09
C ASP A 291 -8.43 -54.60 26.52
N PRO A 292 -8.83 -55.77 27.06
CA PRO A 292 -8.38 -56.23 28.37
C PRO A 292 -6.86 -56.39 28.49
N ALA A 293 -6.16 -56.76 27.39
CA ALA A 293 -4.71 -56.91 27.40
C ALA A 293 -4.01 -55.56 27.62
N ARG A 294 -4.52 -54.49 26.98
CA ARG A 294 -4.07 -53.12 27.20
C ARG A 294 -4.29 -52.67 28.64
N ALA A 295 -5.46 -52.94 29.22
CA ALA A 295 -5.78 -52.54 30.59
C ALA A 295 -4.82 -53.18 31.61
N SER A 296 -4.51 -54.47 31.42
CA SER A 296 -3.51 -55.18 32.22
C SER A 296 -2.11 -54.55 32.07
N TRP A 297 -1.68 -54.29 30.83
CA TRP A 297 -0.40 -53.63 30.56
C TRP A 297 -0.32 -52.22 31.17
N PHE A 298 -1.39 -51.43 31.07
CA PHE A 298 -1.45 -50.07 31.60
C PHE A 298 -1.23 -50.03 33.11
N ASN A 299 -1.87 -50.94 33.85
CA ASN A 299 -1.72 -51.05 35.30
C ASN A 299 -0.33 -51.57 35.69
N ALA A 300 0.28 -52.48 34.91
CA ALA A 300 1.60 -53.03 35.21
C ALA A 300 2.77 -52.11 34.85
N SER A 301 2.61 -51.25 33.82
CA SER A 301 3.71 -50.47 33.24
C SER A 301 4.09 -49.21 34.02
N ASN A 302 3.26 -48.75 34.96
CA ASN A 302 3.44 -47.47 35.66
C ASN A 302 3.75 -46.29 34.70
N ILE A 303 3.20 -46.34 33.48
CA ILE A 303 3.54 -45.41 32.41
C ILE A 303 3.22 -43.95 32.76
N SER A 304 2.18 -43.70 33.55
CA SER A 304 1.77 -42.36 33.98
C SER A 304 2.81 -41.68 34.87
N SER A 305 3.46 -42.41 35.78
CA SER A 305 4.50 -41.86 36.66
C SER A 305 5.85 -41.79 35.97
N LEU A 306 6.17 -42.76 35.10
CA LEU A 306 7.42 -42.76 34.34
C LEU A 306 7.48 -41.63 33.31
N CYS A 307 6.37 -41.36 32.61
CA CYS A 307 6.27 -40.29 31.62
C CYS A 307 5.74 -38.96 32.17
N ASP A 308 5.88 -38.75 33.48
CA ASP A 308 5.65 -37.45 34.10
C ASP A 308 6.86 -36.51 33.86
N PRO A 309 6.65 -35.21 33.56
CA PRO A 309 7.76 -34.26 33.36
C PRO A 309 8.64 -33.99 34.59
N GLY A 310 8.25 -34.44 35.78
CA GLY A 310 9.07 -34.42 36.99
C GLY A 310 9.89 -35.70 37.21
N SER A 311 9.65 -36.75 36.44
CA SER A 311 10.39 -38.01 36.50
C SER A 311 11.76 -37.89 35.82
N ASN A 312 12.76 -38.59 36.36
CA ASN A 312 14.10 -38.69 35.76
C ASN A 312 14.17 -39.69 34.59
N PHE A 313 13.07 -40.37 34.26
CA PHE A 313 13.04 -41.43 33.23
C PHE A 313 13.15 -40.88 31.79
N TYR A 314 12.56 -39.71 31.52
CA TYR A 314 12.52 -39.11 30.20
C TYR A 314 12.58 -37.58 30.25
N GLN A 315 13.49 -36.99 29.49
CA GLN A 315 13.71 -35.53 29.47
C GLN A 315 12.86 -34.88 28.37
N PHE A 316 11.85 -34.11 28.77
CA PHE A 316 10.95 -33.43 27.83
C PHE A 316 11.44 -32.05 27.36
N GLY A 317 12.36 -31.41 28.09
CA GLY A 317 12.91 -30.10 27.72
C GLY A 317 11.84 -29.03 27.52
N ILE A 318 11.86 -28.30 26.40
CA ILE A 318 10.91 -27.23 26.03
C ILE A 318 9.46 -27.72 25.92
N TYR A 319 9.24 -29.03 25.81
CA TYR A 319 7.91 -29.63 25.72
C TYR A 319 7.34 -30.01 27.09
N ALA A 320 8.15 -29.97 28.15
CA ALA A 320 7.72 -30.33 29.51
C ALA A 320 6.53 -29.50 29.98
N THR A 321 6.49 -28.21 29.63
CA THR A 321 5.41 -27.29 29.99
C THR A 321 4.07 -27.70 29.38
N ALA A 322 4.05 -28.22 28.15
CA ALA A 322 2.83 -28.70 27.51
C ALA A 322 2.19 -29.85 28.30
N LEU A 323 3.02 -30.79 28.78
CA LEU A 323 2.56 -31.93 29.56
C LEU A 323 2.15 -31.51 30.99
N ARG A 324 2.90 -30.62 31.65
CA ARG A 324 2.58 -30.14 33.01
C ARG A 324 1.23 -29.44 33.10
N ILE A 325 0.89 -28.66 32.07
CA ILE A 325 -0.39 -27.94 32.00
C ILE A 325 -1.49 -28.84 31.43
N GLY A 326 -1.14 -29.96 30.78
CA GLY A 326 -2.11 -30.88 30.19
C GLY A 326 -2.69 -30.41 28.85
N ILE A 327 -2.05 -29.46 28.17
CA ILE A 327 -2.58 -28.82 26.95
C ILE A 327 -2.81 -29.81 25.80
N THR A 328 -2.09 -30.93 25.80
CA THR A 328 -2.25 -32.02 24.83
C THR A 328 -3.60 -32.73 24.93
N SER A 329 -4.30 -32.56 26.06
CA SER A 329 -5.60 -33.19 26.37
C SER A 329 -6.79 -32.23 26.47
N GLU A 330 -6.53 -30.92 26.41
CA GLU A 330 -7.55 -29.87 26.53
C GLU A 330 -8.36 -29.66 25.23
N GLY A 331 -9.44 -28.89 25.36
CA GLY A 331 -10.28 -28.45 24.24
C GLY A 331 -9.53 -27.64 23.17
N PHE A 332 -10.16 -27.46 22.01
CA PHE A 332 -9.48 -26.81 20.88
C PHE A 332 -9.15 -25.34 21.12
N PHE A 333 -10.00 -24.61 21.80
CA PHE A 333 -9.78 -23.19 22.03
C PHE A 333 -8.64 -22.96 23.02
N GLU A 334 -8.63 -23.71 24.11
CA GLU A 334 -7.60 -23.65 25.15
C GLU A 334 -6.23 -23.95 24.57
N LYS A 335 -6.11 -25.06 23.81
CA LYS A 335 -4.85 -25.43 23.16
C LYS A 335 -4.41 -24.41 22.12
N TYR A 336 -5.34 -23.89 21.31
CA TYR A 336 -5.02 -22.91 20.27
C TYR A 336 -4.45 -21.61 20.87
N PHE A 337 -5.17 -20.99 21.81
CA PHE A 337 -4.74 -19.72 22.39
C PHE A 337 -3.46 -19.86 23.20
N TYR A 338 -3.29 -20.98 23.93
CA TYR A 338 -2.06 -21.22 24.67
C TYR A 338 -0.86 -21.38 23.73
N CYS A 339 -0.98 -22.18 22.68
CA CYS A 339 0.09 -22.40 21.71
C CYS A 339 0.41 -21.13 20.90
N LEU A 340 -0.60 -20.32 20.54
CA LEU A 340 -0.41 -19.01 19.93
C LEU A 340 0.37 -18.07 20.87
N TRP A 341 -0.01 -18.01 22.15
CA TRP A 341 0.70 -17.23 23.17
C TRP A 341 2.14 -17.71 23.35
N TRP A 342 2.37 -19.03 23.41
CA TRP A 342 3.70 -19.61 23.52
C TRP A 342 4.58 -19.21 22.33
N GLY A 343 4.05 -19.31 21.11
CA GLY A 343 4.73 -18.89 19.89
C GLY A 343 5.05 -17.40 19.91
N LEU A 344 4.09 -16.56 20.30
CA LEU A 344 4.25 -15.10 20.32
C LEU A 344 5.30 -14.68 21.36
N LYS A 345 5.22 -15.26 22.56
CA LYS A 345 6.19 -15.02 23.63
C LYS A 345 7.60 -15.36 23.17
N THR A 346 7.78 -16.54 22.58
CA THR A 346 9.10 -17.07 22.23
C THR A 346 9.72 -16.34 21.02
N LEU A 347 8.90 -15.99 20.03
CA LEU A 347 9.34 -15.17 18.89
C LEU A 347 9.76 -13.77 19.34
N SER A 348 8.98 -13.15 20.22
CA SER A 348 9.24 -11.78 20.72
C SER A 348 10.38 -11.71 21.73
N SER A 349 10.63 -12.79 22.48
CA SER A 349 11.75 -12.89 23.41
C SER A 349 13.02 -13.48 22.79
N LEU A 350 13.08 -13.68 21.47
CA LEU A 350 14.24 -14.24 20.78
C LEU A 350 14.64 -15.63 21.30
N GLY A 351 13.67 -16.43 21.76
CA GLY A 351 13.92 -17.73 22.36
C GLY A 351 14.46 -17.68 23.80
N GLN A 352 14.51 -16.50 24.44
CA GLN A 352 14.90 -16.40 25.84
C GLN A 352 13.93 -17.18 26.73
N GLY A 353 14.48 -18.02 27.61
CA GLY A 353 13.73 -18.88 28.53
C GLY A 353 13.39 -20.26 27.98
N LEU A 354 13.88 -20.64 26.79
CA LEU A 354 13.82 -22.02 26.31
C LEU A 354 14.86 -22.89 27.03
N SER A 355 14.39 -23.87 27.81
CA SER A 355 15.24 -24.85 28.48
C SER A 355 15.24 -26.17 27.69
N THR A 356 16.27 -26.39 26.89
CA THR A 356 16.36 -27.59 26.03
C THR A 356 16.89 -28.82 26.76
N SER A 357 16.48 -30.02 26.34
CA SER A 357 17.19 -31.26 26.69
C SER A 357 18.45 -31.45 25.82
N THR A 358 19.13 -32.59 25.96
CA THR A 358 20.25 -32.99 25.10
C THR A 358 19.81 -33.50 23.72
N TYR A 359 18.52 -33.54 23.45
CA TYR A 359 17.98 -33.99 22.17
C TYR A 359 18.28 -33.00 21.03
N VAL A 360 19.03 -33.46 20.02
CA VAL A 360 19.52 -32.62 18.91
C VAL A 360 18.39 -31.93 18.15
N GLY A 361 17.27 -32.61 17.89
CA GLY A 361 16.14 -32.03 17.15
C GLY A 361 15.49 -30.85 17.87
N GLU A 362 15.43 -30.90 19.20
CA GLU A 362 14.94 -29.81 20.04
C GLU A 362 15.90 -28.62 20.04
N ILE A 363 17.21 -28.88 20.12
CA ILE A 363 18.24 -27.83 20.07
C ILE A 363 18.17 -27.10 18.72
N ILE A 364 18.07 -27.84 17.61
CA ILE A 364 17.93 -27.25 16.27
C ILE A 364 16.65 -26.40 16.18
N PHE A 365 15.53 -26.90 16.70
CA PHE A 365 14.27 -26.14 16.71
C PHE A 365 14.38 -24.84 17.53
N ALA A 366 15.02 -24.89 18.70
CA ALA A 366 15.27 -23.71 19.52
C ALA A 366 16.18 -22.68 18.82
N ILE A 367 17.24 -23.12 18.13
CA ILE A 367 18.12 -22.26 17.32
C ILE A 367 17.32 -21.57 16.20
N ILE A 368 16.47 -22.32 15.49
CA ILE A 368 15.61 -21.77 14.43
C ILE A 368 14.68 -20.70 14.99
N ILE A 369 14.05 -20.95 16.15
CA ILE A 369 13.17 -19.97 16.79
C ILE A 369 13.94 -18.69 17.16
N ALA A 370 15.15 -18.80 17.72
CA ALA A 370 15.95 -17.64 18.08
C ALA A 370 16.32 -16.78 16.86
N ILE A 371 16.76 -17.41 15.75
CA ILE A 371 17.11 -16.73 14.51
C ILE A 371 15.87 -16.09 13.87
N LEU A 372 14.76 -16.83 13.75
CA LEU A 372 13.52 -16.32 13.19
C LEU A 372 12.94 -15.17 14.02
N GLY A 373 12.98 -15.29 15.35
CA GLY A 373 12.56 -14.24 16.28
C GLY A 373 13.32 -12.95 16.05
N LEU A 374 14.65 -13.03 15.93
CA LEU A 374 15.51 -11.86 15.70
C LEU A 374 15.17 -11.15 14.39
N VAL A 375 15.11 -11.91 13.29
CA VAL A 375 14.85 -11.34 11.96
C VAL A 375 13.44 -10.76 11.88
N LEU A 376 12.42 -11.51 12.31
CA LEU A 376 11.02 -11.08 12.19
C LEU A 376 10.71 -9.90 13.12
N PHE A 377 11.27 -9.87 14.33
CA PHE A 377 11.06 -8.75 15.25
C PHE A 377 11.74 -7.46 14.75
N ALA A 378 12.96 -7.57 14.19
CA ALA A 378 13.64 -6.43 13.57
C ALA A 378 12.88 -5.91 12.35
N LEU A 379 12.38 -6.79 11.48
CA LEU A 379 11.55 -6.40 10.32
C LEU A 379 10.24 -5.73 10.75
N LEU A 380 9.59 -6.23 11.79
CA LEU A 380 8.37 -5.63 12.32
C LEU A 380 8.63 -4.19 12.78
N ILE A 381 9.65 -3.98 13.62
CA ILE A 381 10.01 -2.64 14.13
C ILE A 381 10.41 -1.72 12.97
N GLY A 382 11.28 -2.18 12.08
CA GLY A 382 11.76 -1.38 10.93
C GLY A 382 10.62 -0.93 10.02
N ASN A 383 9.75 -1.86 9.62
CA ASN A 383 8.61 -1.55 8.76
C ASN A 383 7.59 -0.65 9.47
N MET A 384 7.28 -0.90 10.75
CA MET A 384 6.40 -0.03 11.54
C MET A 384 6.95 1.41 11.59
N GLN A 385 8.25 1.57 11.82
CA GLN A 385 8.89 2.88 11.88
C GLN A 385 8.75 3.62 10.55
N THR A 386 8.99 2.96 9.41
CA THR A 386 8.83 3.58 8.09
C THR A 386 7.39 4.05 7.84
N TYR A 387 6.38 3.26 8.21
CA TYR A 387 4.98 3.65 8.04
C TYR A 387 4.59 4.84 8.93
N LEU A 388 4.98 4.82 10.21
CA LEU A 388 4.72 5.93 11.12
C LEU A 388 5.39 7.22 10.63
N GLN A 389 6.66 7.14 10.21
CA GLN A 389 7.39 8.28 9.67
C GLN A 389 6.74 8.86 8.43
N SER A 390 6.24 8.03 7.51
CA SER A 390 5.59 8.50 6.27
C SER A 390 4.39 9.43 6.52
N THR A 391 3.66 9.21 7.62
CA THR A 391 2.52 10.06 7.99
C THR A 391 2.93 11.38 8.63
N THR A 392 4.11 11.43 9.27
CA THR A 392 4.58 12.60 10.01
C THR A 392 5.53 13.48 9.20
N VAL A 393 5.97 13.07 8.00
CA VAL A 393 6.94 13.83 7.18
C VAL A 393 6.58 15.31 7.05
N ARG A 394 5.35 15.64 6.61
CA ARG A 394 4.94 17.04 6.41
C ARG A 394 4.90 17.84 7.70
N LEU A 395 4.49 17.20 8.80
CA LEU A 395 4.43 17.85 10.09
C LEU A 395 5.84 18.09 10.65
N GLU A 396 6.77 17.17 10.40
CA GLU A 396 8.16 17.30 10.81
C GLU A 396 8.92 18.32 9.95
N GLU A 397 8.69 18.35 8.63
CA GLU A 397 9.17 19.41 7.73
C GLU A 397 8.76 20.80 8.23
N TRP A 398 7.50 20.97 8.63
CA TRP A 398 7.02 22.22 9.23
C TRP A 398 7.72 22.56 10.54
N ARG A 399 7.86 21.58 11.45
CA ARG A 399 8.53 21.77 12.75
C ARG A 399 9.99 22.17 12.60
N ILE A 400 10.73 21.50 11.72
CA ILE A 400 12.13 21.80 11.43
C ILE A 400 12.23 23.22 10.88
N ARG A 401 11.46 23.54 9.82
CA ARG A 401 11.47 24.87 9.21
C ARG A 401 11.15 25.98 10.20
N ARG A 402 10.13 25.77 11.04
CA ARG A 402 9.75 26.74 12.09
C ARG A 402 10.88 26.94 13.10
N THR A 403 11.53 25.86 13.52
CA THR A 403 12.65 25.93 14.48
C THR A 403 13.84 26.68 13.88
N ASP A 404 14.19 26.39 12.62
CA ASP A 404 15.26 27.06 11.89
C ASP A 404 14.98 28.56 11.73
N THR A 405 13.75 28.94 11.35
CA THR A 405 13.35 30.35 11.27
C THR A 405 13.47 31.04 12.64
N GLU A 406 12.98 30.44 13.73
CA GLU A 406 13.09 31.03 15.07
C GLU A 406 14.54 31.21 15.53
N GLN A 407 15.39 30.20 15.30
CA GLN A 407 16.81 30.28 15.63
C GLN A 407 17.51 31.38 14.82
N TRP A 408 17.21 31.46 13.52
CA TRP A 408 17.73 32.52 12.65
C TRP A 408 17.30 33.92 13.12
N MET A 409 16.02 34.11 13.45
CA MET A 409 15.50 35.38 13.97
C MET A 409 16.13 35.77 15.31
N HIS A 410 16.35 34.79 16.19
CA HIS A 410 17.00 35.00 17.48
C HIS A 410 18.46 35.40 17.31
N HIS A 411 19.22 34.66 16.47
CA HIS A 411 20.63 34.95 16.19
C HIS A 411 20.83 36.34 15.59
N ARG A 412 19.89 36.80 14.75
CA ARG A 412 19.90 38.14 14.15
C ARG A 412 19.31 39.23 15.06
N GLN A 413 18.88 38.88 16.26
CA GLN A 413 18.32 39.82 17.25
C GLN A 413 17.16 40.66 16.70
N LEU A 414 16.29 40.07 15.87
CA LEU A 414 15.19 40.84 15.27
C LEU A 414 14.25 41.42 16.34
N PRO A 415 13.72 42.65 16.16
CA PRO A 415 12.66 43.21 16.99
C PRO A 415 11.43 42.31 17.08
N HIS A 416 10.71 42.39 18.19
CA HIS A 416 9.54 41.54 18.46
C HIS A 416 8.46 41.66 17.38
N GLU A 417 8.18 42.88 16.88
CA GLU A 417 7.20 43.09 15.81
C GLU A 417 7.58 42.39 14.51
N LEU A 418 8.85 42.47 14.10
CA LEU A 418 9.33 41.77 12.90
C LEU A 418 9.25 40.26 13.07
N ARG A 419 9.57 39.72 14.26
CA ARG A 419 9.40 38.29 14.54
C ARG A 419 7.95 37.84 14.43
N GLN A 420 7.02 38.63 14.95
CA GLN A 420 5.59 38.34 14.81
C GLN A 420 5.12 38.37 13.36
N ASN A 421 5.61 39.33 12.56
CA ASN A 421 5.28 39.41 11.14
C ASN A 421 5.82 38.20 10.36
N VAL A 422 7.07 37.79 10.61
CA VAL A 422 7.66 36.59 10.00
C VAL A 422 6.86 35.33 10.38
N ARG A 423 6.52 35.15 11.67
CA ARG A 423 5.69 34.01 12.12
C ARG A 423 4.34 33.95 11.42
N ARG A 424 3.67 35.09 11.29
CA ARG A 424 2.37 35.18 10.61
C ARG A 424 2.50 34.84 9.12
N TYR A 425 3.54 35.36 8.47
CA TYR A 425 3.83 35.06 7.07
C TYR A 425 4.14 33.57 6.85
N ASP A 426 5.03 32.98 7.64
CA ASP A 426 5.39 31.56 7.52
C ASP A 426 4.19 30.64 7.80
N GLN A 427 3.36 30.99 8.78
CA GLN A 427 2.12 30.26 9.07
C GLN A 427 1.14 30.34 7.91
N TYR A 428 0.90 31.54 7.35
CA TYR A 428 0.01 31.71 6.21
C TYR A 428 0.52 30.96 4.99
N LYS A 429 1.79 31.15 4.63
CA LYS A 429 2.44 30.44 3.51
C LYS A 429 2.31 28.93 3.65
N TRP A 430 2.50 28.39 4.85
CA TRP A 430 2.32 26.96 5.09
C TRP A 430 0.88 26.49 4.90
N VAL A 431 -0.11 27.25 5.36
CA VAL A 431 -1.53 26.88 5.20
C VAL A 431 -1.94 26.96 3.72
N ALA A 432 -1.48 27.98 3.01
CA ALA A 432 -1.77 28.19 1.59
C ALA A 432 -1.12 27.12 0.70
N THR A 433 0.19 26.88 0.85
CA THR A 433 0.94 26.00 -0.07
C THR A 433 1.21 24.60 0.46
N ARG A 434 0.92 24.33 1.75
CA ARG A 434 1.30 23.07 2.45
C ARG A 434 2.79 22.73 2.34
N GLY A 435 3.63 23.77 2.27
CA GLY A 435 5.08 23.62 2.15
C GLY A 435 5.57 23.28 0.74
N VAL A 436 4.68 23.31 -0.26
CA VAL A 436 5.03 23.11 -1.66
C VAL A 436 5.65 24.38 -2.23
N ASP A 437 6.74 24.21 -2.99
CA ASP A 437 7.34 25.26 -3.80
C ASP A 437 6.78 25.16 -5.23
N GLU A 438 5.83 26.04 -5.55
CA GLU A 438 5.14 26.05 -6.84
C GLU A 438 6.09 26.29 -8.02
N GLU A 439 7.10 27.15 -7.85
CA GLU A 439 8.07 27.41 -8.91
C GLU A 439 8.92 26.18 -9.21
N MET A 440 9.32 25.43 -8.18
CA MET A 440 10.10 24.21 -8.36
C MET A 440 9.31 23.16 -9.15
N ILE A 441 8.01 23.00 -8.88
CA ILE A 441 7.14 22.11 -9.65
C ILE A 441 7.09 22.56 -11.11
N LEU A 442 6.80 23.83 -11.37
CA LEU A 442 6.69 24.36 -12.73
C LEU A 442 8.02 24.24 -13.50
N LYS A 443 9.17 24.44 -12.85
CA LYS A 443 10.51 24.28 -13.46
C LYS A 443 10.83 22.83 -13.84
N SER A 444 10.22 21.85 -13.17
CA SER A 444 10.41 20.42 -13.47
C SER A 444 9.62 19.93 -14.69
N LEU A 445 8.65 20.72 -15.17
CA LEU A 445 7.80 20.37 -16.32
C LEU A 445 8.44 20.81 -17.65
N PRO A 446 8.14 20.12 -18.76
CA PRO A 446 8.41 20.61 -20.11
C PRO A 446 7.85 22.03 -20.32
N VAL A 447 8.55 22.82 -21.13
CA VAL A 447 8.22 24.25 -21.36
C VAL A 447 6.77 24.43 -21.82
N ASP A 448 6.28 23.57 -22.70
CA ASP A 448 4.92 23.66 -23.25
C ASP A 448 3.85 23.48 -22.16
N LEU A 449 3.98 22.45 -21.32
CA LEU A 449 3.05 22.22 -20.20
C LEU A 449 3.11 23.35 -19.17
N ARG A 450 4.30 23.87 -18.89
CA ARG A 450 4.47 25.01 -17.99
C ARG A 450 3.74 26.24 -18.52
N ARG A 451 3.82 26.51 -19.83
CA ARG A 451 3.12 27.63 -20.49
C ARG A 451 1.61 27.46 -20.42
N ASP A 452 1.10 26.27 -20.75
CA ASP A 452 -0.34 26.00 -20.72
C ASP A 452 -0.92 26.19 -19.31
N ILE A 453 -0.23 25.71 -18.28
CA ILE A 453 -0.63 25.88 -16.88
C ILE A 453 -0.62 27.37 -16.50
N LYS A 454 0.47 28.09 -16.81
CA LYS A 454 0.56 29.53 -16.50
C LYS A 454 -0.52 30.34 -17.22
N ARG A 455 -0.79 30.06 -18.51
CA ARG A 455 -1.88 30.68 -19.26
C ARG A 455 -3.22 30.40 -18.57
N HIS A 456 -3.49 29.15 -18.21
CA HIS A 456 -4.74 28.78 -17.54
C HIS A 456 -4.94 29.51 -16.20
N LEU A 457 -3.88 29.70 -15.42
CA LEU A 457 -3.96 30.36 -14.12
C LEU A 457 -4.08 31.89 -14.22
N CYS A 458 -3.44 32.51 -15.21
CA CYS A 458 -3.23 33.95 -15.24
C CYS A 458 -4.05 34.72 -16.29
N LEU A 459 -4.49 34.08 -17.38
CA LEU A 459 -5.04 34.78 -18.55
C LEU A 459 -6.24 35.68 -18.21
N ASP A 460 -7.18 35.16 -17.41
CA ASP A 460 -8.39 35.89 -17.05
C ASP A 460 -8.09 37.13 -16.19
N LEU A 461 -7.04 37.07 -15.38
CA LEU A 461 -6.56 38.19 -14.55
C LEU A 461 -5.86 39.23 -15.42
N VAL A 462 -5.01 38.79 -16.35
CA VAL A 462 -4.29 39.70 -17.27
C VAL A 462 -5.29 40.47 -18.15
N ARG A 463 -6.35 39.82 -18.64
CA ARG A 463 -7.40 40.47 -19.44
C ARG A 463 -8.25 41.49 -18.68
N GLN A 464 -8.20 41.54 -17.35
CA GLN A 464 -8.88 42.61 -16.60
C GLN A 464 -8.22 43.97 -16.83
N VAL A 465 -6.94 44.00 -17.24
CA VAL A 465 -6.25 45.23 -17.60
C VAL A 465 -6.69 45.65 -19.00
N PRO A 466 -7.37 46.81 -19.18
CA PRO A 466 -7.93 47.21 -20.47
C PRO A 466 -6.89 47.29 -21.61
N LEU A 467 -5.65 47.64 -21.26
CA LEU A 467 -4.54 47.66 -22.21
C LEU A 467 -4.19 46.27 -22.74
N PHE A 468 -4.17 45.26 -21.86
CA PHE A 468 -3.79 43.90 -22.21
C PHE A 468 -4.89 43.16 -22.98
N ASP A 469 -6.16 43.45 -22.70
CA ASP A 469 -7.30 42.84 -23.43
C ASP A 469 -7.29 43.18 -24.93
N LEU A 470 -6.66 44.30 -25.31
CA LEU A 470 -6.49 44.73 -26.69
C LEU A 470 -5.26 44.10 -27.39
N MET A 471 -4.41 43.39 -26.66
CA MET A 471 -3.20 42.77 -27.20
C MET A 471 -3.49 41.43 -27.87
N ASP A 472 -2.61 40.99 -28.76
CA ASP A 472 -2.72 39.68 -29.38
C ASP A 472 -2.38 38.55 -28.39
N ASP A 473 -2.96 37.36 -28.63
CA ASP A 473 -2.79 36.20 -27.74
C ASP A 473 -1.33 35.84 -27.48
N ARG A 474 -0.42 36.12 -28.43
CA ARG A 474 1.02 35.84 -28.28
C ARG A 474 1.67 36.73 -27.22
N MET A 475 1.30 38.00 -27.14
CA MET A 475 1.79 38.89 -26.09
C MET A 475 1.17 38.55 -24.75
N LEU A 476 -0.11 38.19 -24.71
CA LEU A 476 -0.75 37.69 -23.49
C LEU A 476 -0.08 36.42 -22.96
N ASP A 477 0.31 35.50 -23.83
CA ASP A 477 1.09 34.31 -23.48
C ASP A 477 2.46 34.66 -22.88
N ALA A 478 3.15 35.62 -23.48
CA ALA A 478 4.45 36.08 -22.98
C ALA A 478 4.33 36.70 -21.58
N ILE A 479 3.30 37.54 -21.35
CA ILE A 479 3.00 38.13 -20.04
C ILE A 479 2.68 37.02 -19.02
N CYS A 480 1.80 36.07 -19.39
CA CYS A 480 1.45 34.95 -18.52
C CYS A 480 2.68 34.11 -18.12
N GLU A 481 3.63 33.91 -19.03
CA GLU A 481 4.86 33.16 -18.75
C GLU A 481 5.76 33.88 -17.72
N ARG A 482 5.71 35.21 -17.63
CA ARG A 482 6.54 36.02 -16.72
C ARG A 482 5.94 36.25 -15.34
N LEU A 483 4.63 36.11 -15.16
CA LEU A 483 3.98 36.25 -13.86
C LEU A 483 4.53 35.25 -12.83
N LYS A 484 4.75 35.75 -11.61
CA LYS A 484 5.22 34.99 -10.44
C LYS A 484 4.22 35.07 -9.29
N PRO A 485 3.95 33.98 -8.56
CA PRO A 485 3.05 34.02 -7.42
C PRO A 485 3.63 34.87 -6.28
N CYS A 486 2.78 35.65 -5.63
CA CYS A 486 3.10 36.52 -4.51
C CYS A 486 2.05 36.35 -3.39
N LEU A 487 2.52 36.36 -2.13
CA LEU A 487 1.68 36.24 -0.94
C LEU A 487 1.94 37.42 -0.01
N CYS A 488 0.88 38.09 0.44
CA CYS A 488 0.97 39.19 1.40
C CYS A 488 0.14 38.89 2.65
N THR A 489 0.69 39.20 3.82
CA THR A 489 -0.05 39.11 5.09
C THR A 489 -0.84 40.39 5.39
N PRO A 490 -1.85 40.34 6.27
CA PRO A 490 -2.55 41.53 6.74
C PRO A 490 -1.59 42.58 7.27
N SER A 491 -1.90 43.84 7.00
CA SER A 491 -1.11 45.02 7.33
C SER A 491 0.24 45.18 6.63
N THR A 492 0.59 44.31 5.68
CA THR A 492 1.77 44.51 4.83
C THR A 492 1.55 45.72 3.93
N CYS A 493 2.46 46.69 3.98
CA CYS A 493 2.47 47.80 3.04
C CYS A 493 3.20 47.33 1.78
N ILE A 494 2.50 47.28 0.65
CA ILE A 494 3.05 46.83 -0.62
C ILE A 494 3.88 47.95 -1.24
N VAL A 495 3.29 49.14 -1.35
CA VAL A 495 3.95 50.35 -1.87
C VAL A 495 3.40 51.58 -1.13
N ARG A 496 4.20 52.62 -0.94
CA ARG A 496 3.74 53.91 -0.39
C ARG A 496 3.66 54.95 -1.50
N GLU A 497 2.79 55.94 -1.30
CA GLU A 497 2.72 57.11 -2.18
C GLU A 497 4.10 57.77 -2.28
N GLY A 498 4.61 57.93 -3.51
CA GLY A 498 5.95 58.46 -3.81
C GLY A 498 7.05 57.41 -4.00
N ASP A 499 6.89 56.19 -3.51
CA ASP A 499 7.86 55.11 -3.70
C ASP A 499 7.91 54.64 -5.17
N PRO A 500 9.06 54.18 -5.69
CA PRO A 500 9.12 53.61 -7.03
C PRO A 500 8.29 52.33 -7.11
N VAL A 501 7.49 52.21 -8.18
CA VAL A 501 6.70 51.00 -8.47
C VAL A 501 7.60 50.01 -9.21
N ASN A 502 7.88 48.86 -8.59
CA ASN A 502 8.78 47.83 -9.15
C ASN A 502 8.02 46.62 -9.74
N GLU A 503 6.76 46.45 -9.35
CA GLU A 503 5.94 45.33 -9.78
C GLU A 503 4.47 45.74 -9.91
N MET A 504 3.79 45.16 -10.89
CA MET A 504 2.35 45.21 -11.06
C MET A 504 1.74 43.94 -10.45
N LEU A 505 0.73 44.08 -9.59
CA LEU A 505 0.08 42.96 -8.92
C LEU A 505 -1.32 42.70 -9.48
N PHE A 506 -1.65 41.43 -9.68
CA PHE A 506 -2.96 40.93 -10.11
C PHE A 506 -3.56 40.12 -8.97
N ILE A 507 -4.68 40.58 -8.42
CA ILE A 507 -5.22 40.03 -7.17
C ILE A 507 -6.09 38.81 -7.46
N VAL A 508 -5.69 37.66 -6.93
CA VAL A 508 -6.45 36.41 -7.05
C VAL A 508 -7.43 36.29 -5.88
N ARG A 509 -6.96 36.58 -4.66
CA ARG A 509 -7.74 36.49 -3.42
C ARG A 509 -7.30 37.55 -2.42
N GLY A 510 -8.25 37.95 -1.59
CA GLY A 510 -8.04 38.93 -0.52
C GLY A 510 -8.30 40.37 -0.96
N TYR A 511 -8.06 41.31 -0.05
CA TYR A 511 -8.37 42.72 -0.25
C TYR A 511 -7.21 43.62 0.19
N LEU A 512 -6.94 44.63 -0.63
CA LEU A 512 -6.00 45.71 -0.36
C LEU A 512 -6.78 47.02 -0.22
N ASP A 513 -6.32 47.91 0.68
CA ASP A 513 -6.74 49.30 0.72
C ASP A 513 -5.71 50.14 -0.05
N SER A 514 -6.21 51.05 -0.90
CA SER A 514 -5.40 52.00 -1.67
C SER A 514 -5.83 53.42 -1.34
N PHE A 515 -4.93 54.22 -0.77
CA PHE A 515 -5.24 55.59 -0.36
C PHE A 515 -4.14 56.59 -0.71
N THR A 516 -4.53 57.84 -0.96
CA THR A 516 -3.61 58.93 -1.27
C THR A 516 -4.00 60.20 -0.53
N THR A 517 -2.98 60.97 -0.17
CA THR A 517 -3.10 62.31 0.42
C THR A 517 -2.75 63.42 -0.59
N ASN A 518 -2.50 63.05 -1.84
CA ASN A 518 -2.06 63.93 -2.92
C ASN A 518 -0.86 64.77 -2.50
N GLY A 519 0.20 64.10 -2.06
CA GLY A 519 1.42 64.74 -1.56
C GLY A 519 1.23 65.51 -0.24
N GLY A 520 0.32 65.08 0.63
CA GLY A 520 0.10 65.70 1.94
C GLY A 520 -0.77 66.95 1.93
N ARG A 521 -1.60 67.16 0.89
CA ARG A 521 -2.52 68.29 0.82
C ARG A 521 -3.56 68.21 1.95
N THR A 522 -3.59 69.22 2.81
CA THR A 522 -4.51 69.27 3.96
C THR A 522 -5.97 69.18 3.49
N GLY A 523 -6.72 68.25 4.09
CA GLY A 523 -8.13 67.99 3.76
C GLY A 523 -8.38 67.08 2.55
N PHE A 524 -7.34 66.54 1.91
CA PHE A 524 -7.48 65.57 0.82
C PHE A 524 -7.14 64.15 1.30
N PHE A 525 -8.13 63.25 1.29
CA PHE A 525 -7.94 61.82 1.52
C PHE A 525 -8.88 61.05 0.60
N ASN A 526 -8.32 60.30 -0.33
CA ASN A 526 -9.07 59.42 -1.22
C ASN A 526 -8.66 57.98 -0.92
N SER A 527 -9.63 57.12 -0.62
CA SER A 527 -9.43 55.69 -0.38
C SER A 527 -10.31 54.84 -1.29
N SER A 528 -9.75 53.79 -1.86
CA SER A 528 -10.44 52.75 -2.61
C SER A 528 -10.00 51.38 -2.11
N ARG A 529 -10.81 50.35 -2.40
CA ARG A 529 -10.49 48.96 -2.10
C ARG A 529 -10.21 48.23 -3.40
N ILE A 530 -9.18 47.38 -3.39
CA ILE A 530 -8.78 46.51 -4.49
C ILE A 530 -9.05 45.09 -4.02
N GLY A 531 -9.81 44.33 -4.80
CA GLY A 531 -10.23 42.96 -4.50
C GLY A 531 -9.86 41.96 -5.58
N PRO A 532 -10.41 40.73 -5.51
CA PRO A 532 -10.18 39.69 -6.51
C PRO A 532 -10.58 40.14 -7.92
N GLY A 533 -9.69 39.95 -8.88
CA GLY A 533 -9.84 40.40 -10.27
C GLY A 533 -9.32 41.82 -10.54
N ASP A 534 -9.08 42.62 -9.50
CA ASP A 534 -8.46 43.93 -9.66
C ASP A 534 -6.93 43.82 -9.73
N PHE A 535 -6.27 44.91 -10.10
CA PHE A 535 -4.82 45.04 -10.17
C PHE A 535 -4.34 46.35 -9.56
N CYS A 536 -3.04 46.47 -9.31
CA CYS A 536 -2.39 47.72 -8.94
C CYS A 536 -0.95 47.81 -9.47
N GLY A 537 -0.43 49.03 -9.52
CA GLY A 537 0.90 49.30 -10.09
C GLY A 537 0.84 49.57 -11.60
N GLU A 538 -0.33 49.93 -12.13
CA GLU A 538 -0.49 50.25 -13.55
C GLU A 538 0.33 51.45 -14.02
N GLU A 539 0.89 52.25 -13.10
CA GLU A 539 1.86 53.29 -13.44
C GLU A 539 3.04 52.74 -14.27
N LEU A 540 3.43 51.48 -14.03
CA LEU A 540 4.47 50.78 -14.80
C LEU A 540 4.13 50.65 -16.29
N LEU A 541 2.85 50.54 -16.66
CA LEU A 541 2.45 50.40 -18.06
C LEU A 541 2.80 51.66 -18.86
N THR A 542 2.60 52.84 -18.28
CA THR A 542 2.93 54.09 -18.95
C THR A 542 4.43 54.26 -19.16
N TRP A 543 5.24 53.77 -18.21
CA TRP A 543 6.68 53.75 -18.31
C TRP A 543 7.18 52.74 -19.34
N ALA A 544 6.65 51.51 -19.33
CA ALA A 544 7.05 50.45 -20.26
C ALA A 544 6.67 50.75 -21.72
N LEU A 545 5.59 51.50 -21.94
CA LEU A 545 5.16 51.92 -23.28
C LEU A 545 5.86 53.18 -23.81
N ASP A 546 6.67 53.87 -23.00
CA ASP A 546 7.43 55.03 -23.47
C ASP A 546 8.50 54.58 -24.49
N PRO A 547 8.57 55.15 -25.71
CA PRO A 547 9.60 54.83 -26.69
C PRO A 547 11.04 55.09 -26.20
N ARG A 548 11.22 55.92 -25.17
CA ARG A 548 12.51 56.22 -24.54
C ARG A 548 12.35 56.17 -23.01
N PRO A 549 12.14 54.98 -22.43
CA PRO A 549 11.87 54.87 -21.01
C PRO A 549 13.10 55.36 -20.23
N GLY A 550 12.87 56.24 -19.26
CA GLY A 550 13.93 56.67 -18.35
C GLY A 550 14.40 55.50 -17.48
N VAL A 551 15.65 55.53 -17.00
CA VAL A 551 16.18 54.53 -16.04
C VAL A 551 15.40 54.54 -14.72
N VAL A 552 14.67 55.63 -14.44
CA VAL A 552 13.92 55.83 -13.20
C VAL A 552 12.51 55.26 -13.36
N LEU A 553 12.12 54.36 -12.46
CA LEU A 553 10.79 53.79 -12.37
C LEU A 553 9.76 54.86 -11.93
N PRO A 554 8.49 54.73 -12.36
CA PRO A 554 7.45 55.67 -11.97
C PRO A 554 7.18 55.61 -10.45
N SER A 555 6.92 56.77 -9.86
CA SER A 555 6.50 56.86 -8.45
C SER A 555 5.04 56.47 -8.30
N SER A 556 4.73 55.70 -7.26
CA SER A 556 3.37 55.31 -6.91
C SER A 556 2.53 56.53 -6.55
N THR A 557 1.33 56.62 -7.13
CA THR A 557 0.40 57.71 -6.83
C THR A 557 -0.36 57.50 -5.52
N ARG A 558 -0.35 56.26 -4.99
CA ARG A 558 -1.12 55.86 -3.81
C ARG A 558 -0.31 54.95 -2.90
N THR A 559 -0.69 54.90 -1.63
CA THR A 559 -0.22 53.88 -0.69
C THR A 559 -1.16 52.68 -0.76
N VAL A 560 -0.60 51.48 -0.99
CA VAL A 560 -1.34 50.23 -1.06
C VAL A 560 -0.96 49.33 0.11
N LYS A 561 -1.95 48.90 0.89
CA LYS A 561 -1.76 48.08 2.09
C LYS A 561 -2.73 46.92 2.13
N ALA A 562 -2.23 45.74 2.48
CA ALA A 562 -3.05 44.54 2.63
C ALA A 562 -3.95 44.61 3.87
N ILE A 563 -5.25 44.36 3.69
CA ILE A 563 -6.24 44.29 4.76
C ILE A 563 -6.33 42.86 5.27
N THR A 564 -6.45 41.92 4.33
CA THR A 564 -6.50 40.48 4.59
C THR A 564 -5.20 39.82 4.15
N GLU A 565 -5.15 38.51 4.31
CA GLU A 565 -4.21 37.68 3.56
C GLU A 565 -4.54 37.79 2.07
N VAL A 566 -3.53 38.02 1.24
CA VAL A 566 -3.68 38.26 -0.20
C VAL A 566 -2.82 37.27 -0.98
N GLU A 567 -3.44 36.65 -1.98
CA GLU A 567 -2.77 35.85 -3.01
C GLU A 567 -2.85 36.63 -4.32
N ALA A 568 -1.71 36.88 -4.94
CA ALA A 568 -1.60 37.66 -6.16
C ALA A 568 -0.56 37.06 -7.10
N PHE A 569 -0.62 37.45 -8.38
CA PHE A 569 0.51 37.30 -9.29
C PHE A 569 1.21 38.65 -9.46
N ALA A 570 2.53 38.64 -9.52
CA ALA A 570 3.37 39.82 -9.73
C ALA A 570 4.02 39.77 -11.11
N LEU A 571 3.95 40.89 -11.83
CA LEU A 571 4.72 41.16 -13.05
C LEU A 571 5.76 42.24 -12.71
N VAL A 572 7.02 41.85 -12.67
CA VAL A 572 8.13 42.73 -12.26
C VAL A 572 8.50 43.65 -13.43
N SER A 573 8.96 44.87 -13.14
CA SER A 573 9.34 45.86 -14.15
C SER A 573 10.42 45.37 -15.14
N GLU A 574 11.29 44.44 -14.75
CA GLU A 574 12.30 43.84 -15.64
C GLU A 574 11.70 42.85 -16.67
N ASP A 575 10.50 42.35 -16.38
CA ASP A 575 9.76 41.40 -17.21
C ASP A 575 8.70 42.10 -18.11
N LEU A 576 8.41 43.39 -17.87
CA LEU A 576 7.63 44.31 -18.73
C LEU A 576 8.51 44.90 -19.84
#